data_AF-A0A413V7Y1-F1
#
_entry.id   AF-A0A413V7Y1-F1
#
_cell.length_a   1.000
_cell.length_b   1.000
_cell.length_c   1.000
_cell.angle_alpha   90.00
_cell.angle_beta   90.00
_cell.angle_gamma   90.00
#
_symmetry.space_group_name_H-M   'P 1'
#
loop_
_entity.id
_entity.type
_entity.pdbx_description
1 polymer ?
#
loop_
_entity_poly.entity_id
_entity_poly.type
_entity_poly.pdbx_seq_one_letter_code
_entity_poly.pdbx_strand_id
1 'polypeptide(L)'
;IYARDYGTCIKPCTLTEKEKQALLLQLSIAKFILLKDTENPLEIQSYIPARKAVEISLLDILEATGEHLNCNRPITEQFYAQYGRAAQKLGIINQIARIYLKEITLTDL
;
A
#
# COMPACT_ATOMS: atom_id res chain seq x y z
N ILE A 1 -27.50 4.23 -12.07
CA ILE A 1 -26.55 3.21 -12.58
C ILE A 1 -25.92 2.59 -11.34
N TYR A 2 -26.12 1.28 -11.16
CA TYR A 2 -26.12 0.54 -9.90
C TYR A 2 -25.06 0.92 -8.85
N ALA A 3 -25.50 1.40 -7.68
CA ALA A 3 -24.81 1.11 -6.43
C ALA A 3 -25.16 -0.33 -6.06
N ARG A 4 -24.29 -1.29 -6.42
CA ARG A 4 -24.33 -2.61 -5.78
C ARG A 4 -23.64 -2.44 -4.44
N ASP A 5 -24.36 -2.72 -3.37
CA ASP A 5 -23.75 -3.07 -2.09
C ASP A 5 -22.87 -4.30 -2.33
N TYR A 6 -21.59 -4.07 -2.60
CA TYR A 6 -20.57 -5.07 -2.39
C TYR A 6 -20.44 -5.17 -0.88
N GLY A 7 -21.28 -6.00 -0.26
CA GLY A 7 -21.03 -6.47 1.11
C GLY A 7 -19.64 -7.08 1.11
N THR A 8 -18.64 -6.31 1.55
CA THR A 8 -17.27 -6.78 1.67
C THR A 8 -17.28 -7.78 2.80
N CYS A 9 -17.45 -9.05 2.45
CA CYS A 9 -17.06 -10.14 3.33
C CYS A 9 -15.54 -10.02 3.47
N ILE A 10 -15.10 -9.24 4.46
CA ILE A 10 -13.71 -9.19 4.89
C ILE A 10 -13.43 -10.59 5.43
N LYS A 11 -12.95 -11.48 4.55
CA LYS A 11 -12.53 -12.80 4.96
C LYS A 11 -11.40 -12.61 5.98
N PRO A 12 -11.44 -13.29 7.13
CA PRO A 12 -10.33 -13.27 8.06
C PRO A 12 -9.08 -13.75 7.31
N CYS A 13 -8.10 -12.87 7.13
CA CYS A 13 -6.82 -13.26 6.54
C CYS A 13 -6.04 -14.04 7.59
N THR A 14 -5.80 -15.33 7.33
CA THR A 14 -4.87 -16.14 8.12
C THR A 14 -3.47 -15.91 7.57
N LEU A 15 -2.75 -14.96 8.16
CA LEU A 15 -1.32 -14.76 7.89
C LEU A 15 -0.51 -15.76 8.73
N THR A 16 0.51 -16.37 8.13
CA THR A 16 1.53 -17.09 8.88
C THR A 16 2.33 -16.12 9.76
N GLU A 17 2.95 -16.61 10.83
CA GLU A 17 3.79 -15.77 11.70
C GLU A 17 4.91 -15.06 10.93
N LYS A 18 5.48 -15.71 9.91
CA LYS A 18 6.49 -15.08 9.04
C LYS A 18 5.93 -13.93 8.21
N GLU A 19 4.77 -14.11 7.60
CA GLU A 19 4.11 -13.05 6.82
C GLU A 19 3.70 -11.88 7.71
N LYS A 20 3.17 -12.18 8.89
CA LYS A 20 2.82 -11.18 9.91
C LYS A 20 4.04 -10.39 10.36
N GLN A 21 5.15 -11.06 10.67
CA GLN A 21 6.40 -10.42 11.05
C GLN A 21 6.93 -9.51 9.93
N ALA A 22 6.91 -9.98 8.68
CA ALA A 22 7.33 -9.19 7.53
C ALA A 22 6.46 -7.94 7.35
N LEU A 23 5.14 -8.08 7.47
CA LEU A 23 4.20 -6.98 7.34
C LEU A 23 4.38 -5.95 8.47
N LEU A 24 4.49 -6.38 9.72
CA LEU A 24 4.74 -5.48 10.85
C LEU A 24 6.05 -4.71 10.69
N LEU A 25 7.10 -5.36 10.19
CA LEU A 25 8.37 -4.72 9.88
C LEU A 25 8.22 -3.66 8.78
N GLN A 26 7.55 -3.99 7.68
CA GLN A 26 7.29 -3.06 6.57
C GLN A 26 6.52 -1.82 7.04
N LEU A 27 5.43 -2.01 7.80
CA LEU A 27 4.61 -0.93 8.35
C LEU A 27 5.39 -0.07 9.35
N SER A 28 6.31 -0.67 10.12
CA SER A 28 7.18 0.04 11.06
C SER A 28 8.22 0.89 10.33
N ILE A 29 8.88 0.33 9.30
CA ILE A 29 9.84 1.05 8.45
C ILE A 29 9.17 2.24 7.76
N ALA A 30 7.95 2.04 7.24
CA ALA A 30 7.14 3.08 6.61
C ALA A 30 6.55 4.11 7.60
N LYS A 31 6.77 3.93 8.91
CA LYS A 31 6.26 4.78 9.98
C LYS A 31 4.73 4.92 9.94
N PHE A 32 4.03 3.83 9.67
CA PHE A 32 2.58 3.74 9.87
C PHE A 32 2.24 3.26 11.27
N ILE A 33 3.10 2.42 11.84
CA ILE A 33 2.98 1.92 13.21
C ILE A 33 4.29 2.13 13.98
N LEU A 34 4.18 2.23 15.29
CA LEU A 34 5.30 2.29 16.22
C LEU A 34 5.18 1.14 17.21
N LEU A 35 6.28 0.42 17.44
CA LEU A 35 6.35 -0.60 18.47
C LEU A 35 6.38 0.09 19.85
N LYS A 36 5.37 -0.19 20.67
CA LYS A 36 5.24 0.29 22.05
C LYS A 36 5.72 -0.73 23.06
N ASP A 37 5.39 -2.01 22.84
CA ASP A 37 5.79 -3.11 23.72
C ASP A 37 6.87 -3.97 23.06
N THR A 38 8.06 -3.99 23.64
CA THR A 38 9.21 -4.76 23.13
C THR A 38 9.21 -6.22 23.56
N GLU A 39 8.41 -6.61 24.56
CA GLU A 39 8.36 -7.97 25.07
C GLU A 39 7.69 -8.91 24.06
N ASN A 40 6.67 -8.43 23.35
CA ASN A 40 5.86 -9.23 22.42
C ASN A 40 5.72 -8.56 21.04
N PRO A 41 6.81 -8.39 20.25
CA PRO A 41 6.80 -7.65 19.00
C PRO A 41 6.01 -8.30 17.86
N LEU A 42 5.54 -9.54 18.04
CA LEU A 42 4.68 -10.21 17.07
C LEU A 42 3.20 -9.98 17.35
N GLU A 43 2.82 -9.37 18.47
CA GLU A 43 1.42 -9.09 18.77
C GLU A 43 0.99 -7.74 18.21
N ILE A 44 -0.18 -7.67 17.58
CA ILE A 44 -0.70 -6.44 16.98
C ILE A 44 -0.91 -5.36 18.05
N GLN A 45 -1.31 -5.76 19.26
CA GLN A 45 -1.54 -4.87 20.41
C GLN A 45 -0.25 -4.21 20.94
N SER A 46 0.92 -4.72 20.57
CA SER A 46 2.21 -4.13 20.89
C SER A 46 2.52 -2.88 20.06
N TYR A 47 1.70 -2.56 19.06
CA TYR A 47 1.88 -1.43 18.16
C TYR A 47 0.81 -0.35 18.34
N ILE A 48 1.19 0.89 18.06
CA ILE A 48 0.27 2.03 17.96
C ILE A 48 0.36 2.68 16.58
N PRO A 49 -0.73 3.26 16.05
CA PRO A 49 -0.67 4.07 14.84
C PRO A 49 0.26 5.27 15.02
N ALA A 50 1.16 5.47 14.06
CA ALA A 50 2.10 6.60 14.04
C ALA A 50 1.48 7.87 13.42
N ARG A 51 0.44 7.71 12.61
CA ARG A 51 -0.22 8.76 11.81
C ARG A 51 -1.73 8.55 11.84
N LYS A 52 -2.50 9.60 11.53
CA LYS A 52 -3.96 9.49 11.44
C LYS A 52 -4.36 8.69 10.20
N ALA A 53 -5.46 7.94 10.28
CA ALA A 53 -5.98 7.15 9.16
C ALA A 53 -6.21 8.01 7.89
N VAL A 54 -6.77 9.22 8.06
CA VAL A 54 -7.00 10.18 6.96
C VAL A 54 -5.72 10.67 6.27
N GLU A 55 -4.55 10.51 6.90
CA GLU A 55 -3.26 10.92 6.33
C GLU A 55 -2.55 9.78 5.59
N ILE A 56 -3.04 8.55 5.71
CA ILE A 56 -2.46 7.36 5.10
C ILE A 56 -3.30 7.01 3.87
N SER A 57 -2.70 7.18 2.70
CA SER A 57 -3.35 6.81 1.44
C SER A 57 -3.13 5.34 1.10
N LEU A 58 -3.97 4.79 0.22
CA LEU A 58 -3.79 3.47 -0.35
C LEU A 58 -2.44 3.35 -1.09
N LEU A 59 -2.00 4.42 -1.77
CA LEU A 59 -0.67 4.44 -2.39
C LEU A 59 0.44 4.23 -1.35
N ASP A 60 0.36 4.90 -0.20
CA ASP A 60 1.37 4.79 0.86
C ASP A 60 1.45 3.35 1.39
N ILE A 61 0.31 2.67 1.53
CA ILE A 61 0.24 1.27 1.96
C ILE A 61 0.89 0.34 0.94
N LEU A 62 0.52 0.48 -0.34
CA LEU A 62 1.05 -0.36 -1.42
C LEU A 62 2.57 -0.20 -1.58
N GLU A 63 3.07 1.03 -1.48
CA GLU A 63 4.52 1.31 -1.53
C GLU A 63 5.26 0.69 -0.33
N ALA A 64 4.67 0.73 0.88
CA ALA A 64 5.28 0.18 2.08
C ALA A 64 5.31 -1.36 2.12
N THR A 65 4.22 -2.00 1.68
CA THR A 65 4.12 -3.47 1.67
C THR A 65 4.82 -4.09 0.46
N GLY A 66 5.26 -3.28 -0.50
CA GLY A 66 5.80 -3.76 -1.77
C GLY A 66 4.73 -4.46 -2.62
N GLU A 67 3.46 -4.17 -2.37
CA GLU A 67 2.34 -4.63 -3.20
C GLU A 67 2.30 -3.79 -4.48
N HIS A 68 2.47 -4.47 -5.61
CA HIS A 68 2.56 -3.81 -6.90
C HIS A 68 1.19 -3.78 -7.56
N LEU A 69 0.59 -2.59 -7.63
CA LEU A 69 -0.11 -2.28 -8.87
C LEU A 69 0.98 -2.20 -9.94
N ASN A 70 0.78 -2.84 -11.10
CA ASN A 70 1.72 -2.76 -12.24
C ASN A 70 2.01 -1.32 -12.72
N CYS A 71 1.44 -0.32 -12.05
CA CYS A 71 1.57 1.12 -12.23
C CYS A 71 2.23 1.85 -11.02
N ASN A 72 2.88 1.13 -10.10
CA ASN A 72 3.58 1.74 -8.95
C ASN A 72 5.10 1.73 -9.08
N ARG A 73 5.68 1.11 -10.13
CA ARG A 73 7.11 1.21 -10.40
C ARG A 73 7.36 2.34 -11.41
N PRO A 74 8.28 3.27 -11.14
CA PRO A 74 8.67 4.24 -12.15
C PRO A 74 9.22 3.51 -13.37
N ILE A 75 8.76 3.91 -14.56
CA ILE A 75 9.30 3.43 -15.82
C ILE A 75 10.77 3.84 -15.89
N THR A 76 11.66 2.87 -16.04
CA THR A 76 13.11 3.13 -16.08
C THR A 76 13.51 3.83 -17.38
N GLU A 77 14.60 4.59 -17.36
CA GLU A 77 15.14 5.24 -18.57
C GLU A 77 15.43 4.24 -19.69
N GLN A 78 15.85 3.03 -19.35
CA GLN A 78 16.05 1.94 -20.32
C GLN A 78 14.75 1.55 -21.04
N PHE A 79 13.62 1.52 -20.31
CA PHE A 79 12.32 1.23 -20.91
C PHE A 79 11.84 2.38 -21.80
N TYR A 80 12.13 3.63 -21.43
CA TYR A 80 11.89 4.80 -22.30
C TYR A 80 12.70 4.74 -23.59
N ALA A 81 13.99 4.38 -23.50
CA ALA A 81 14.86 4.24 -24.67
C ALA A 81 14.41 3.11 -25.61
N GLN A 82 13.91 2.00 -25.04
CA GLN A 82 13.51 0.81 -25.80
C GLN A 82 12.12 0.95 -26.47
N TYR A 83 11.16 1.59 -25.81
CA TYR A 83 9.75 1.60 -26.25
C TYR A 83 9.21 2.99 -26.61
N GLY A 84 10.03 4.04 -26.48
CA GLY A 84 9.73 5.40 -26.96
C GLY A 84 8.35 5.92 -26.54
N ARG A 85 7.49 6.21 -27.53
CA ARG A 85 6.13 6.74 -27.30
C ARG A 85 5.24 5.82 -26.46
N ALA A 86 5.43 4.51 -26.50
CA ALA A 86 4.63 3.58 -25.69
C ALA A 86 4.99 3.70 -24.20
N ALA A 87 6.29 3.82 -23.88
CA ALA A 87 6.77 4.10 -22.53
C ALA A 87 6.23 5.43 -21.99
N GLN A 88 6.18 6.47 -22.83
CA GLN A 88 5.59 7.76 -22.45
C GLN A 88 4.11 7.64 -22.08
N LYS A 89 3.30 6.95 -22.88
CA LYS A 89 1.87 6.75 -22.59
C LYS A 89 1.66 5.93 -21.32
N LEU A 90 2.46 4.87 -21.13
CA LEU A 90 2.43 4.09 -19.90
C LEU A 90 2.83 4.95 -18.68
N GLY A 91 3.79 5.86 -18.82
CA GLY A 91 4.21 6.77 -17.75
C GLY A 91 3.09 7.72 -17.32
N ILE A 92 2.30 8.22 -18.28
CA ILE A 92 1.12 9.04 -17.99
C ILE A 92 0.05 8.21 -17.26
N ILE A 93 -0.25 6.99 -17.72
CA ILE A 93 -1.21 6.09 -17.05
C ILE A 93 -0.75 5.79 -15.61
N ASN A 94 0.54 5.50 -15.44
CA ASN A 94 1.18 5.25 -14.15
C ASN A 94 1.01 6.45 -13.21
N GLN A 95 1.25 7.66 -13.71
CA GLN A 95 1.09 8.90 -12.94
C GLN A 95 -0.37 9.14 -12.53
N ILE A 96 -1.32 8.96 -13.45
CA ILE A 96 -2.75 9.12 -13.17
C ILE A 96 -3.21 8.11 -12.12
N ALA A 97 -2.80 6.84 -12.24
CA ALA A 97 -3.11 5.82 -11.25
C ALA A 97 -2.58 6.21 -9.86
N ARG A 98 -1.33 6.67 -9.75
CA ARG A 98 -0.75 7.12 -8.48
C ARG A 98 -1.51 8.31 -7.87
N ILE A 99 -2.01 9.24 -8.67
CA ILE A 99 -2.82 10.37 -8.17
C ILE A 99 -4.10 9.85 -7.51
N TYR A 100 -4.86 9.00 -8.21
CA TYR A 100 -6.10 8.44 -7.64
C TYR A 100 -5.85 7.58 -6.39
N LEU A 101 -4.79 6.77 -6.37
CA LEU A 101 -4.43 5.97 -5.19
C LEU A 101 -4.00 6.82 -4.00
N LYS A 102 -3.49 8.03 -4.24
CA LYS A 102 -3.12 8.97 -3.19
C LYS A 102 -4.34 9.65 -2.57
N GLU A 103 -5.44 9.76 -3.31
CA GLU A 103 -6.70 10.33 -2.85
C GLU A 103 -7.54 9.36 -2.01
N ILE A 104 -7.41 8.04 -2.24
CA ILE A 104 -8.07 7.02 -1.42
C ILE A 104 -7.30 6.88 -0.11
N THR A 105 -7.95 7.15 1.01
CA THR A 105 -7.36 7.08 2.36
C THR A 105 -7.83 5.84 3.12
N LEU A 106 -7.18 5.51 4.25
CA LEU A 106 -7.63 4.42 5.13
C LEU A 106 -9.09 4.59 5.61
N THR A 107 -9.64 5.81 5.63
CA THR A 107 -11.04 6.02 6.02
C THR A 107 -12.04 5.64 4.93
N ASP A 108 -11.57 5.45 3.70
CA ASP A 108 -12.39 5.03 2.56
C ASP A 108 -12.43 3.50 2.38
N LEU A 109 -11.67 2.76 3.20
CA LEU A 109 -11.54 1.29 3.16
C LEU A 109 -12.36 0.62 4.27
#